data_AF-A0A177QBW7-F1
#
_entry.id   AF-A0A177QBW7-F1
#
_cell.length_a   1.000
_cell.length_b   1.000
_cell.length_c   1.000
_cell.angle_alpha   90.00
_cell.angle_beta   90.00
_cell.angle_gamma   90.00
#
_symmetry.space_group_name_H-M   'P 1'
#
loop_
_entity.id
_entity.type
_entity.pdbx_description
1 polymer ?
#
loop_
_entity_poly.entity_id
_entity_poly.type
_entity_poly.pdbx_seq_one_letter_code
_entity_poly.pdbx_strand_id
1 'polypeptide(L)' 'MMDFTFDVRWEEPGKEGLHPLFKPITLGFASADIARTMVGKIVGHERVPAHSVMLTSADGTVSERWYQLDGKWRRKDA' A
#
# COMPACT_ATOMS: atom_id res chain seq x y z
N MET A 1 -13.72 14.23 -6.21
CA MET A 1 -13.05 12.93 -6.48
C MET A 1 -11.57 13.21 -6.56
N MET A 2 -10.74 12.36 -5.96
CA MET A 2 -9.29 12.50 -5.85
C MET A 2 -8.64 11.19 -6.26
N ASP A 3 -7.63 11.24 -7.11
CA ASP A 3 -6.91 10.05 -7.54
C ASP A 3 -5.80 9.70 -6.57
N PHE A 4 -5.70 8.40 -6.28
CA PHE A 4 -4.62 7.85 -5.49
C PHE A 4 -4.01 6.65 -6.20
N THR A 5 -2.69 6.59 -6.20
CA THR A 5 -1.91 5.47 -6.69
C THR A 5 -1.60 4.54 -5.54
N PHE A 6 -1.94 3.26 -5.73
CA PHE A 6 -1.73 2.19 -4.79
C PHE A 6 -0.57 1.31 -5.27
N ASP A 7 0.51 1.29 -4.48
CA ASP A 7 1.71 0.49 -4.73
C ASP A 7 1.85 -0.57 -3.63
N VAL A 8 1.67 -1.83 -4.02
CA VAL A 8 1.82 -2.99 -3.14
C VAL A 8 3.08 -3.72 -3.56
N ARG A 9 4.01 -3.92 -2.63
CA ARG A 9 5.27 -4.61 -2.90
C ARG A 9 5.44 -5.84 -2.04
N TRP A 10 6.14 -6.81 -2.60
CA TRP A 10 6.43 -8.10 -2.00
C TRP A 10 7.85 -8.54 -2.32
N GLU A 11 8.41 -9.36 -1.46
CA GLU A 11 9.66 -10.06 -1.72
C GLU A 11 9.33 -11.33 -2.51
N GLU A 12 9.65 -11.31 -3.81
CA GLU A 12 9.41 -12.44 -4.69
C GLU A 12 10.48 -13.52 -4.43
N PRO A 13 10.09 -14.80 -4.21
CA PRO A 13 11.05 -15.86 -3.98
C PRO A 13 12.10 -15.94 -5.10
N GLY A 14 13.37 -15.86 -4.72
CA GLY A 14 14.50 -15.93 -5.66
C GLY A 14 14.88 -14.60 -6.31
N LYS A 15 14.26 -13.47 -5.91
CA LYS A 15 14.71 -12.13 -6.28
C LYS A 15 15.11 -11.34 -5.04
N GLU A 16 16.18 -10.58 -5.14
CA GLU A 16 16.57 -9.67 -4.08
C GLU A 16 15.63 -8.45 -4.05
N GLY A 17 15.19 -8.08 -2.85
CA GLY A 17 14.45 -6.84 -2.60
C GLY A 17 12.93 -6.91 -2.85
N LEU A 18 12.29 -5.75 -2.70
CA LEU A 18 10.84 -5.60 -2.83
C LEU A 18 10.45 -5.21 -4.26
N HIS A 19 9.57 -6.01 -4.86
CA HIS A 19 9.04 -5.81 -6.20
C HIS A 19 7.55 -5.47 -6.12
N PRO A 20 6.97 -4.72 -7.06
CA PRO A 20 5.52 -4.56 -7.13
C PRO A 20 4.84 -5.92 -7.30
N LEU A 21 3.86 -6.22 -6.43
CA LEU A 21 3.03 -7.43 -6.52
C LEU A 21 2.17 -7.41 -7.79
N PHE A 22 1.73 -6.21 -8.16
CA PHE A 22 1.07 -5.89 -9.41
C PHE A 22 1.53 -4.49 -9.85
N LYS A 23 1.28 -4.13 -11.11
CA LYS A 23 1.54 -2.76 -11.58
C LYS A 23 0.76 -1.78 -10.71
N PRO A 24 1.36 -0.68 -10.21
CA PRO A 24 0.66 0.30 -9.39
C PRO A 24 -0.66 0.73 -10.03
N ILE A 25 -1.71 0.77 -9.22
CA ILE A 25 -3.08 1.02 -9.70
C ILE A 25 -3.51 2.39 -9.21
N THR A 26 -3.95 3.24 -10.13
CA THR A 26 -4.55 4.53 -9.79
C THR A 26 -6.07 4.39 -9.77
N LEU A 27 -6.68 4.79 -8.66
CA LEU A 27 -8.12 4.74 -8.44
C LEU A 27 -8.63 6.09 -7.95
N GLY A 28 -9.81 6.49 -8.43
CA GLY A 28 -10.50 7.69 -7.95
C GLY A 28 -11.30 7.40 -6.69
N PHE A 29 -11.08 8.17 -5.64
CA PHE A 29 -11.81 8.09 -4.37
C PHE A 29 -12.61 9.36 -4.10
N ALA A 30 -13.70 9.25 -3.35
CA ALA A 30 -14.46 10.42 -2.92
C ALA A 30 -13.70 11.27 -1.87
N SER A 31 -12.84 10.64 -1.07
CA SER A 31 -11.96 11.31 -0.10
C SER A 31 -10.71 10.48 0.22
N ALA A 32 -9.70 11.12 0.83
CA ALA A 32 -8.53 10.43 1.35
C ALA A 32 -8.90 9.35 2.38
N ASP A 33 -9.85 9.62 3.28
CA ASP A 33 -10.25 8.67 4.34
C ASP A 33 -10.79 7.35 3.79
N ILE A 34 -11.52 7.40 2.66
CA ILE A 34 -12.01 6.18 2.00
C ILE A 34 -10.83 5.40 1.41
N ALA A 35 -9.88 6.09 0.77
CA ALA A 35 -8.66 5.46 0.24
C ALA A 35 -7.84 4.80 1.37
N ARG A 36 -7.68 5.48 2.50
CA ARG A 36 -7.00 4.94 3.71
C ARG A 36 -7.71 3.72 4.29
N THR A 37 -9.05 3.74 4.31
CA THR A 37 -9.86 2.61 4.79
C THR A 37 -9.62 1.36 3.93
N MET A 38 -9.52 1.51 2.60
CA MET A 38 -9.19 0.40 1.70
C MET A 38 -7.80 -0.19 2.02
N VAL A 39 -6.79 0.67 2.21
CA VAL A 39 -5.44 0.25 2.62
C VAL A 39 -5.50 -0.54 3.93
N GLY A 40 -6.21 -0.03 4.94
CA GLY A 40 -6.38 -0.71 6.22
C GLY A 40 -6.97 -2.11 6.09
N LYS A 41 -7.93 -2.32 5.18
CA LYS A 41 -8.50 -3.66 4.90
C LYS A 41 -7.48 -4.62 4.31
N ILE A 42 -6.57 -4.15 3.45
CA ILE A 42 -5.53 -4.97 2.82
C ILE A 42 -4.49 -5.37 3.86
N VAL A 43 -4.03 -4.40 4.64
CA VAL A 43 -3.07 -4.60 5.74
C VAL A 43 -3.66 -5.50 6.84
N GLY A 44 -4.96 -5.38 7.12
CA GLY A 44 -5.67 -6.20 8.11
C GLY A 44 -6.05 -7.61 7.65
N HIS A 45 -5.75 -8.00 6.41
CA HIS A 45 -6.12 -9.30 5.88
C HIS A 45 -5.02 -10.35 6.15
N GLU A 46 -5.39 -11.49 6.73
CA GLU A 46 -4.46 -12.51 7.26
C GLU A 46 -3.45 -13.07 6.25
N ARG A 47 -3.77 -13.02 4.95
CA ARG A 47 -2.99 -13.68 3.88
C ARG A 47 -2.58 -12.77 2.73
N VAL A 48 -2.47 -11.46 2.94
CA VAL A 48 -1.96 -10.59 1.88
C VAL A 48 -0.47 -10.85 1.69
N PRO A 49 -0.01 -11.32 0.52
CA PRO A 49 1.40 -11.62 0.25
C PRO A 49 2.15 -10.32 -0.08
N ALA A 50 2.08 -9.33 0.81
CA ALA A 50 2.74 -8.04 0.65
C ALA A 50 3.60 -7.73 1.87
N HIS A 51 4.72 -7.07 1.62
CA HIS A 51 5.66 -6.61 2.63
C HIS A 51 5.61 -5.09 2.77
N SER A 52 5.07 -4.39 1.77
CA SER A 52 4.90 -2.93 1.79
C SER A 52 3.64 -2.54 1.05
N VAL A 53 2.92 -1.56 1.58
CA VAL A 53 1.77 -0.94 0.92
C VAL A 53 1.92 0.57 1.02
N MET A 54 1.80 1.27 -0.10
CA MET A 54 1.88 2.72 -0.16
C MET A 54 0.70 3.29 -0.94
N LEU A 55 0.16 4.39 -0.42
CA LEU A 55 -0.89 5.17 -1.06
C LEU A 55 -0.35 6.58 -1.28
N THR A 56 -0.35 7.02 -2.53
CA THR A 56 0.14 8.35 -2.92
C THR A 56 -0.97 9.10 -3.66
N SER A 57 -1.29 10.32 -3.25
CA SER A 57 -2.25 11.16 -3.99
C SER A 57 -1.68 11.62 -5.33
N ALA A 58 -2.56 12.10 -6.22
CA ALA A 58 -2.19 12.58 -7.55
C ALA A 58 -1.13 13.70 -7.55
N ASP A 59 -1.07 14.51 -6.48
CA ASP A 59 -0.07 15.56 -6.29
C ASP A 59 1.30 15.05 -5.82
N GLY A 60 1.44 13.73 -5.62
CA GLY A 60 2.67 13.08 -5.15
C GLY A 60 2.77 12.95 -3.63
N THR A 61 1.82 13.47 -2.85
CA THR A 61 1.83 13.34 -1.38
C THR A 61 1.60 11.89 -0.97
N VAL A 62 2.52 11.34 -0.17
CA VAL A 62 2.29 10.03 0.47
C VAL A 62 1.18 10.22 1.50
N SER A 63 0.08 9.49 1.34
CA SER A 63 -1.08 9.60 2.23
C SER A 63 -1.14 8.47 3.25
N GLU A 64 -0.64 7.28 2.88
CA GLU A 64 -0.48 6.12 3.77
C GLU A 64 0.72 5.29 3.37
N ARG A 65 1.33 4.66 4.36
CA ARG A 65 2.48 3.79 4.17
C ARG A 65 2.58 2.75 5.28
N TRP A 66 2.64 1.48 4.88
CA TRP A 66 2.66 0.33 5.77
C TRP A 66 3.76 -0.64 5.35
N TYR A 67 4.38 -1.28 6.32
CA TYR A 67 5.40 -2.31 6.11
C TYR A 67 5.19 -3.50 7.04
N GLN A 68 5.53 -4.70 6.59
CA GLN A 68 5.67 -5.85 7.47
C GLN A 68 7.06 -5.86 8.11
N LEU A 69 7.09 -5.95 9.43
CA LEU A 69 8.28 -6.17 10.24
C LEU A 69 7.97 -7.33 11.19
N ASP A 70 8.77 -8.39 11.14
CA ASP A 70 8.60 -9.60 11.94
C ASP A 70 7.18 -10.19 11.85
N GLY A 71 6.62 -10.21 10.63
CA GLY A 71 5.26 -10.71 10.37
C GLY A 71 4.12 -9.81 10.89
N LYS A 72 4.43 -8.60 11.39
CA LYS A 72 3.44 -7.63 11.85
C LYS A 72 3.44 -6.38 10.99
N TRP A 73 2.26 -5.89 10.66
CA TRP A 73 2.13 -4.62 9.95
C TRP A 73 2.38 -3.43 10.87
N ARG A 74 3.20 -2.49 10.39
CA ARG A 74 3.49 -1.23 11.03
C ARG A 74 3.19 -0.09 10.07
N ARG A 75 2.43 0.89 10.56
CA ARG A 75 2.25 2.16 9.88
C ARG A 75 3.53 2.98 10.07
N LYS A 76 4.03 3.57 8.98
CA LYS A 76 5.04 4.62 9.05
C LYS A 76 4.32 5.94 8.80
N ASP A 77 4.53 6.92 9.67
CA ASP A 77 3.94 8.24 9.47
C ASP A 77 4.32 8.76 8.08
N ALA A 78 3.30 9.26 7.39
CA ALA A 78 3.38 9.77 6.04
C ALA A 78 3.93 11.21 6.05
#